data_AF-A0A1C7DC40-F1
#
_entry.id   AF-A0A1C7DC40-F1
#
_cell.length_a   1.000
_cell.length_b   1.000
_cell.length_c   1.000
_cell.angle_alpha   90.00
_cell.angle_beta   90.00
_cell.angle_gamma   90.00
#
_symmetry.space_group_name_H-M   'P 1'
#
loop_
_entity.id
_entity.type
_entity.pdbx_description
1 polymer ?
#
loop_
_entity_poly.entity_id
_entity_poly.type
_entity_poly.pdbx_seq_one_letter_code
_entity_poly.pdbx_strand_id
1 'polypeptide(L)'
;MFNSLAELMEEKKLTDKRSIPWNQICQEEQLSERFMKENLDQVNWKLISRHQKLSEGFIRKYRNRLFWDEIIKKQRLSETFIEKYADKKKWRSIAAEELSKKQQKMVEKEGAPFDAVEYWKLVSMKQQLANSKGLSPAFIEKHQDKLAWAELCRYQYLPMPLIHRHARHVDWTRVTRHQILSERFIEKYSNDVEWETISFHQSLSERFINRHHAKMSFISAEEGRSEGFLYTHFNKLDAASILEHQQLKEVKKYETLDVYVLTKNGQKKYILKFHDLIKNLEPVQKADEEELYEQLEENDLLATVEEDFPELTIIGDVRF
;
A
#
# COMPACT_ATOMS: atom_id res chain seq x y z
N MET A 1 28.53 -5.10 -14.26
CA MET A 1 28.15 -6.49 -13.96
C MET A 1 29.38 -7.34 -14.22
N PHE A 2 29.89 -8.03 -13.21
CA PHE A 2 31.11 -8.82 -13.33
C PHE A 2 30.83 -10.18 -13.96
N ASN A 3 31.64 -10.52 -14.97
CA ASN A 3 31.52 -11.76 -15.73
C ASN A 3 32.59 -12.80 -15.41
N SER A 4 33.72 -12.35 -14.85
CA SER A 4 34.83 -13.22 -14.46
C SER A 4 35.50 -12.73 -13.20
N LEU A 5 36.28 -13.61 -12.56
CA LEU A 5 37.04 -13.24 -11.37
C LEU A 5 38.15 -12.23 -11.68
N ALA A 6 38.76 -12.30 -12.86
CA ALA A 6 39.82 -11.38 -13.27
C ALA A 6 39.30 -9.94 -13.35
N GLU A 7 38.16 -9.74 -14.01
CA GLU A 7 37.47 -8.45 -14.13
C GLU A 7 37.17 -7.83 -12.75
N LEU A 8 36.65 -8.66 -11.82
CA LEU A 8 36.36 -8.21 -10.46
C LEU A 8 37.63 -7.81 -9.69
N MET A 9 38.69 -8.62 -9.79
CA MET A 9 39.95 -8.35 -9.08
C MET A 9 40.63 -7.08 -9.59
N GLU A 10 40.61 -6.83 -10.91
CA GLU A 10 41.16 -5.63 -11.52
C GLU A 10 40.41 -4.37 -11.03
N GLU A 11 39.08 -4.37 -11.14
CA GLU A 11 38.23 -3.23 -10.74
C GLU A 11 38.36 -2.92 -9.24
N LYS A 12 38.43 -3.95 -8.39
CA LYS A 12 38.55 -3.82 -6.93
C LYS A 12 39.99 -3.69 -6.45
N LYS A 13 40.98 -3.65 -7.36
CA LYS A 13 42.42 -3.58 -7.06
C LYS A 13 42.88 -4.67 -6.06
N LEU A 14 42.34 -5.87 -6.22
CA LEU A 14 42.66 -7.03 -5.39
C LEU A 14 43.87 -7.79 -5.96
N THR A 15 44.92 -7.94 -5.16
CA THR A 15 46.16 -8.61 -5.56
C THR A 15 46.17 -10.12 -5.28
N ASP A 16 45.32 -10.61 -4.38
CA ASP A 16 45.22 -12.01 -4.00
C ASP A 16 43.76 -12.50 -4.04
N LYS A 17 43.54 -13.72 -4.53
CA LYS A 17 42.23 -14.38 -4.51
C LYS A 17 41.75 -14.68 -3.09
N ARG A 18 42.65 -14.81 -2.12
CA ARG A 18 42.30 -15.10 -0.72
C ARG A 18 41.72 -13.89 0.01
N SER A 19 42.03 -12.68 -0.44
CA SER A 19 41.53 -11.44 0.18
C SER A 19 40.15 -11.01 -0.33
N ILE A 20 39.56 -11.76 -1.27
CA ILE A 20 38.26 -11.44 -1.86
C ILE A 20 37.16 -11.49 -0.78
N PRO A 21 36.45 -10.37 -0.50
CA PRO A 21 35.36 -10.33 0.46
C PRO A 21 34.07 -10.90 -0.16
N TRP A 22 33.99 -12.23 -0.29
CA TRP A 22 32.91 -12.92 -1.03
C TRP A 22 31.50 -12.54 -0.61
N ASN A 23 31.25 -12.35 0.70
CA ASN A 23 29.92 -11.95 1.17
C ASN A 23 29.53 -10.56 0.69
N GLN A 24 30.44 -9.58 0.83
CA GLN A 24 30.24 -8.22 0.38
C GLN A 24 29.95 -8.19 -1.13
N ILE A 25 30.78 -8.88 -1.91
CA ILE A 25 30.61 -8.96 -3.37
C ILE A 25 29.28 -9.61 -3.77
N CYS A 26 28.86 -10.70 -3.11
CA CYS A 26 27.59 -11.34 -3.41
C CYS A 26 26.37 -10.47 -3.10
N GLN A 27 26.51 -9.51 -2.19
CA GLN A 27 25.43 -8.64 -1.74
C GLN A 27 25.37 -7.32 -2.52
N GLU A 28 26.52 -6.71 -2.78
CA GLU A 28 26.62 -5.33 -3.28
C GLU A 28 26.83 -5.28 -4.79
N GLU A 29 27.47 -6.29 -5.38
CA GLU A 29 27.85 -6.26 -6.80
C GLU A 29 26.84 -6.97 -7.68
N GLN A 30 26.75 -6.54 -8.95
CA GLN A 30 25.98 -7.25 -9.98
C GLN A 30 26.82 -8.37 -10.58
N LEU A 31 26.54 -9.62 -10.22
CA LEU A 31 27.28 -10.80 -10.67
C LEU A 31 26.53 -11.50 -11.80
N SER A 32 27.23 -11.86 -12.87
CA SER A 32 26.62 -12.67 -13.93
C SER A 32 26.51 -14.15 -13.51
N GLU A 33 25.57 -14.87 -14.11
CA GLU A 33 25.44 -16.32 -13.90
C GLU A 33 26.69 -17.10 -14.30
N ARG A 34 27.47 -16.58 -15.26
CA ARG A 34 28.77 -17.13 -15.64
C ARG A 34 29.77 -16.99 -14.49
N PHE A 35 29.88 -15.80 -13.91
CA PHE A 35 30.73 -15.55 -12.75
C PHE A 35 30.37 -16.49 -11.60
N MET A 36 29.08 -16.60 -11.27
CA MET A 36 28.61 -17.48 -10.20
C MET A 36 28.94 -18.96 -10.47
N LYS A 37 28.78 -19.40 -11.73
CA LYS A 37 29.12 -20.76 -12.16
C LYS A 37 30.63 -21.05 -12.08
N GLU A 38 31.48 -20.08 -12.34
CA GLU A 38 32.94 -20.25 -12.25
C GLU A 38 33.44 -20.25 -10.80
N ASN A 39 32.62 -19.79 -9.85
CA ASN A 39 33.00 -19.59 -8.44
C ASN A 39 32.04 -20.28 -7.44
N LEU A 40 31.47 -21.44 -7.80
CA LEU A 40 30.38 -22.11 -7.08
C LEU A 40 30.64 -22.27 -5.58
N ASP A 41 31.85 -22.67 -5.18
CA ASP A 41 32.18 -22.99 -3.79
C ASP A 41 32.49 -21.76 -2.93
N GLN A 42 32.75 -20.63 -3.58
CA GLN A 42 33.20 -19.41 -2.91
C GLN A 42 32.03 -18.45 -2.63
N VAL A 43 31.11 -18.34 -3.57
CA VAL A 43 29.94 -17.46 -3.47
C VAL A 43 29.03 -17.89 -2.32
N ASN A 44 28.43 -16.88 -1.67
CA ASN A 44 27.43 -17.11 -0.63
C ASN A 44 26.05 -17.28 -1.26
N TRP A 45 25.58 -18.52 -1.38
CA TRP A 45 24.33 -18.82 -2.07
C TRP A 45 23.07 -18.20 -1.48
N LYS A 46 23.05 -17.88 -0.19
CA LYS A 46 21.93 -17.13 0.42
C LYS A 46 21.91 -15.70 -0.10
N LEU A 47 23.06 -15.04 -0.11
CA LEU A 47 23.20 -13.69 -0.64
C LEU A 47 22.93 -13.67 -2.14
N ILE A 48 23.40 -14.69 -2.88
CA ILE A 48 23.06 -14.86 -4.30
C ILE A 48 21.54 -14.96 -4.49
N SER A 49 20.85 -15.79 -3.71
CA SER A 49 19.39 -15.97 -3.83
C SER A 49 18.61 -14.68 -3.56
N ARG A 50 19.09 -13.87 -2.62
CA ARG A 50 18.44 -12.65 -2.14
C ARG A 50 18.72 -11.41 -3.00
N HIS A 51 19.95 -11.27 -3.50
CA HIS A 51 20.42 -10.01 -4.08
C HIS A 51 20.66 -10.08 -5.59
N GLN A 52 20.97 -11.26 -6.13
CA GLN A 52 21.30 -11.39 -7.55
C GLN A 52 20.06 -11.68 -8.38
N LYS A 53 20.04 -11.21 -9.64
CA LYS A 53 19.00 -11.55 -10.61
C LYS A 53 19.33 -12.89 -11.26
N LEU A 54 18.50 -13.89 -11.03
CA LEU A 54 18.70 -15.26 -11.51
C LEU A 54 17.62 -15.64 -12.54
N SER A 55 18.05 -16.23 -13.65
CA SER A 55 17.16 -16.83 -14.63
C SER A 55 16.58 -18.14 -14.12
N GLU A 56 15.39 -18.50 -14.59
CA GLU A 56 14.78 -19.81 -14.29
C GLU A 56 15.67 -20.98 -14.72
N GLY A 57 16.46 -20.83 -15.79
CA GLY A 57 17.42 -21.82 -16.24
C GLY A 57 18.51 -22.07 -15.21
N PHE A 58 19.05 -21.01 -14.63
CA PHE A 58 20.05 -21.08 -13.57
C PHE A 58 19.46 -21.63 -12.27
N ILE A 59 18.28 -21.14 -11.87
CA ILE A 59 17.58 -21.62 -10.66
C ILE A 59 17.31 -23.13 -10.79
N ARG A 60 16.83 -23.60 -11.94
CA ARG A 60 16.61 -25.04 -12.19
C ARG A 60 17.90 -25.86 -12.02
N LYS A 61 19.01 -25.36 -12.56
CA LYS A 61 20.31 -26.04 -12.52
C LYS A 61 20.89 -26.09 -11.11
N TYR A 62 20.78 -25.01 -10.35
CA TYR A 62 21.39 -24.84 -9.03
C TYR A 62 20.40 -24.86 -7.86
N ARG A 63 19.18 -25.37 -8.07
CA ARG A 63 18.08 -25.40 -7.10
C ARG A 63 18.43 -25.92 -5.71
N ASN A 64 19.38 -26.86 -5.61
CA ASN A 64 19.80 -27.47 -4.35
C ASN A 64 20.72 -26.56 -3.51
N ARG A 65 21.25 -25.49 -4.12
CA ARG A 65 22.13 -24.52 -3.47
C ARG A 65 21.38 -23.26 -3.01
N LEU A 66 20.19 -23.02 -3.56
CA LEU A 66 19.46 -21.76 -3.43
C LEU A 66 18.52 -21.77 -2.22
N PHE A 67 18.33 -20.58 -1.65
CA PHE A 67 17.42 -20.32 -0.55
C PHE A 67 16.08 -19.90 -1.14
N TRP A 68 15.15 -20.83 -1.23
CA TRP A 68 14.00 -20.63 -2.08
C TRP A 68 12.98 -19.60 -1.57
N ASP A 69 12.88 -19.37 -0.27
CA ASP A 69 12.03 -18.28 0.23
C ASP A 69 12.51 -16.94 -0.35
N GLU A 70 13.84 -16.75 -0.42
CA GLU A 70 14.44 -15.60 -1.11
C GLU A 70 14.17 -15.64 -2.62
N ILE A 71 14.24 -16.83 -3.24
CA ILE A 71 13.94 -16.98 -4.67
C ILE A 71 12.50 -16.56 -5.00
N ILE A 72 11.51 -17.07 -4.27
CA ILE A 72 10.10 -16.76 -4.52
C ILE A 72 9.83 -15.28 -4.22
N LYS A 73 10.41 -14.73 -3.14
CA LYS A 73 10.25 -13.31 -2.78
C LYS A 73 10.89 -12.36 -3.79
N LYS A 74 12.08 -12.68 -4.33
CA LYS A 74 12.93 -11.73 -5.05
C LYS A 74 12.96 -11.92 -6.56
N GLN A 75 12.88 -13.15 -7.06
CA GLN A 75 13.10 -13.44 -8.48
C GLN A 75 11.81 -13.30 -9.30
N ARG A 76 11.90 -12.85 -10.54
CA ARG A 76 10.75 -12.83 -11.46
C ARG A 76 10.56 -14.20 -12.09
N LEU A 77 9.63 -14.98 -11.55
CA LEU A 77 9.33 -16.35 -11.96
C LEU A 77 8.01 -16.40 -12.73
N SER A 78 7.89 -17.30 -13.69
CA SER A 78 6.66 -17.62 -14.38
C SER A 78 5.77 -18.53 -13.51
N GLU A 79 4.46 -18.50 -13.77
CA GLU A 79 3.49 -19.36 -13.09
C GLU A 79 3.81 -20.85 -13.29
N THR A 80 4.20 -21.24 -14.50
CA THR A 80 4.56 -22.62 -14.82
C THR A 80 5.81 -23.07 -14.05
N PHE A 81 6.77 -22.16 -13.83
CA PHE A 81 7.93 -22.44 -12.97
C PHE A 81 7.53 -22.58 -11.51
N ILE A 82 6.70 -21.66 -10.98
CA ILE A 82 6.20 -21.72 -9.61
C ILE A 82 5.46 -23.03 -9.35
N GLU A 83 4.54 -23.40 -10.24
CA GLU A 83 3.81 -24.66 -10.14
C GLU A 83 4.74 -25.86 -10.24
N LYS A 84 5.74 -25.79 -11.12
CA LYS A 84 6.76 -26.83 -11.27
C LYS A 84 7.57 -27.03 -9.99
N TYR A 85 7.68 -26.11 -9.04
CA TYR A 85 8.46 -26.33 -7.81
C TYR A 85 7.64 -26.33 -6.52
N ALA A 86 6.32 -26.27 -6.62
CA ALA A 86 5.40 -26.27 -5.47
C ALA A 86 5.20 -27.65 -4.79
N ASP A 87 6.10 -28.62 -4.97
CA ASP A 87 6.00 -29.97 -4.41
C ASP A 87 7.29 -30.33 -3.69
N LYS A 88 7.17 -30.68 -2.40
CA LYS A 88 8.26 -31.13 -1.51
C LYS A 88 9.17 -32.18 -2.14
N LYS A 89 8.66 -33.11 -2.96
CA LYS A 89 9.49 -34.16 -3.59
C LYS A 89 10.58 -33.60 -4.52
N LYS A 90 10.41 -32.37 -5.00
CA LYS A 90 11.36 -31.67 -5.86
C LYS A 90 12.50 -31.03 -5.06
N TRP A 91 12.34 -31.00 -3.75
CA TRP A 91 13.28 -30.53 -2.74
C TRP A 91 13.92 -31.77 -2.13
N ARG A 92 15.00 -32.25 -2.76
CA ARG A 92 15.74 -33.39 -2.22
C ARG A 92 16.50 -32.93 -0.98
N SER A 93 16.62 -33.81 0.03
CA SER A 93 17.70 -33.66 0.98
C SER A 93 18.99 -33.71 0.16
N ILE A 94 19.82 -32.70 0.32
CA ILE A 94 21.09 -32.56 -0.40
C ILE A 94 21.82 -33.90 -0.32
N ALA A 95 22.16 -34.50 -1.46
CA ALA A 95 23.26 -35.45 -1.46
C ALA A 95 24.49 -34.61 -1.08
N ALA A 96 25.06 -34.86 0.10
CA ALA A 96 26.16 -34.08 0.67
C ALA A 96 27.32 -33.88 -0.34
N GLU A 97 27.41 -34.75 -1.34
CA GLU A 97 28.37 -34.78 -2.43
C GLU A 97 28.32 -33.56 -3.38
N GLU A 98 27.20 -32.84 -3.51
CA GLU A 98 27.12 -31.66 -4.40
C GLU A 98 27.58 -30.35 -3.74
N LEU A 99 27.66 -30.27 -2.41
CA LEU A 99 27.98 -29.04 -1.69
C LEU A 99 29.38 -29.06 -1.07
N SER A 100 30.07 -27.92 -1.11
CA SER A 100 31.29 -27.73 -0.32
C SER A 100 30.98 -27.78 1.18
N LYS A 101 31.95 -28.15 2.02
CA LYS A 101 31.78 -28.18 3.49
C LYS A 101 31.30 -26.83 4.05
N LYS A 102 31.72 -25.71 3.46
CA LYS A 102 31.28 -24.36 3.84
C LYS A 102 29.79 -24.16 3.56
N GLN A 103 29.32 -24.66 2.41
CA GLN A 103 27.90 -24.57 2.02
C GLN A 103 27.01 -25.47 2.86
N GLN A 104 27.45 -26.70 3.14
CA GLN A 104 26.72 -27.60 4.04
C GLN A 104 26.46 -26.93 5.39
N LYS A 105 27.51 -26.40 6.03
CA LYS A 105 27.37 -25.64 7.29
C LYS A 105 26.42 -24.45 7.19
N MET A 106 26.41 -23.75 6.06
CA MET A 106 25.51 -22.61 5.86
C MET A 106 24.05 -23.06 5.74
N VAL A 107 23.79 -24.16 5.02
CA VAL A 107 22.44 -24.74 4.91
C VAL A 107 21.99 -25.35 6.24
N GLU A 108 22.87 -26.00 6.99
CA GLU A 108 22.54 -26.52 8.32
C GLU A 108 22.19 -25.39 9.30
N LYS A 109 22.91 -24.27 9.23
CA LYS A 109 22.70 -23.12 10.13
C LYS A 109 21.47 -22.28 9.74
N GLU A 110 21.25 -22.08 8.44
CA GLU A 110 20.32 -21.05 7.95
C GLU A 110 19.25 -21.57 7.00
N GLY A 111 19.39 -22.80 6.52
CA GLY A 111 18.41 -23.43 5.65
C GLY A 111 17.15 -23.81 6.40
N ALA A 112 16.01 -23.77 5.70
CA ALA A 112 14.74 -24.26 6.18
C ALA A 112 14.28 -25.44 5.31
N PRO A 113 13.62 -26.45 5.88
CA PRO A 113 12.95 -27.46 5.06
C PRO A 113 11.84 -26.80 4.24
N PHE A 114 11.49 -27.41 3.11
CA PHE A 114 10.35 -26.93 2.33
C PHE A 114 9.06 -26.97 3.15
N ASP A 115 8.44 -25.81 3.31
CA ASP A 115 7.11 -25.61 3.87
C ASP A 115 6.17 -25.20 2.74
N ALA A 116 5.19 -26.06 2.45
CA ALA A 116 4.22 -25.80 1.39
C ALA A 116 3.31 -24.61 1.72
N VAL A 117 2.93 -24.44 3.00
CA VAL A 117 2.05 -23.36 3.44
C VAL A 117 2.76 -22.02 3.27
N GLU A 118 4.00 -21.91 3.77
CA GLU A 118 4.78 -20.68 3.59
C GLU A 118 5.06 -20.44 2.10
N TYR A 119 5.42 -21.47 1.33
CA TYR A 119 5.63 -21.33 -0.11
C TYR A 119 4.42 -20.70 -0.82
N TRP A 120 3.21 -21.23 -0.62
CA TRP A 120 2.02 -20.72 -1.27
C TRP A 120 1.61 -19.35 -0.74
N LYS A 121 1.84 -19.05 0.54
CA LYS A 121 1.69 -17.70 1.09
C LYS A 121 2.60 -16.69 0.39
N LEU A 122 3.88 -17.03 0.19
CA LEU A 122 4.82 -16.19 -0.56
C LEU A 122 4.39 -16.00 -2.02
N VAL A 123 3.89 -17.05 -2.66
CA VAL A 123 3.33 -16.97 -4.02
C VAL A 123 2.12 -16.02 -4.07
N SER A 124 1.22 -16.07 -3.09
CA SER A 124 0.05 -15.16 -3.03
C SER A 124 0.44 -13.68 -2.97
N MET A 125 1.59 -13.34 -2.37
CA MET A 125 2.08 -11.96 -2.29
C MET A 125 2.82 -11.48 -3.56
N LYS A 126 2.98 -12.33 -4.57
CA LYS A 126 3.90 -12.08 -5.68
C LYS A 126 3.34 -11.14 -6.75
N GLN A 127 3.78 -9.89 -6.77
CA GLN A 127 3.30 -8.86 -7.72
C GLN A 127 4.08 -8.79 -9.05
N GLN A 128 5.28 -9.37 -9.09
CA GLN A 128 6.15 -9.31 -10.27
C GLN A 128 6.55 -10.74 -10.67
N LEU A 129 5.99 -11.20 -11.78
CA LEU A 129 6.32 -12.47 -12.41
C LEU A 129 7.20 -12.22 -13.63
N ALA A 130 7.72 -13.30 -14.23
CA ALA A 130 8.56 -13.20 -15.42
C ALA A 130 7.85 -12.46 -16.58
N ASN A 131 6.54 -12.71 -16.75
CA ASN A 131 5.78 -12.28 -17.92
C ASN A 131 4.49 -11.51 -17.57
N SER A 132 4.26 -11.17 -16.30
CA SER A 132 3.02 -10.51 -15.84
C SER A 132 3.21 -9.69 -14.56
N LYS A 133 2.28 -8.75 -14.33
CA LYS A 133 2.20 -7.92 -13.11
C LYS A 133 1.36 -8.59 -12.01
N GLY A 134 1.59 -9.88 -11.76
CA GLY A 134 0.86 -10.65 -10.77
C GLY A 134 0.34 -11.98 -11.30
N LEU A 135 -0.35 -12.71 -10.41
CA LEU A 135 -0.98 -13.99 -10.73
C LEU A 135 -2.19 -13.78 -11.64
N SER A 136 -2.34 -14.65 -12.63
CA SER A 136 -3.50 -14.69 -13.51
C SER A 136 -4.72 -15.22 -12.76
N PRO A 137 -5.94 -14.79 -13.11
CA PRO A 137 -7.17 -15.35 -12.53
C PRO A 137 -7.25 -16.87 -12.69
N ALA A 138 -6.83 -17.41 -13.84
CA ALA A 138 -6.82 -18.86 -14.08
C ALA A 138 -5.87 -19.61 -13.14
N PHE A 139 -4.69 -19.04 -12.84
CA PHE A 139 -3.77 -19.62 -11.88
C PHE A 139 -4.34 -19.59 -10.46
N ILE A 140 -4.96 -18.46 -10.07
CA ILE A 140 -5.60 -18.32 -8.76
C ILE A 140 -6.70 -19.36 -8.59
N GLU A 141 -7.57 -19.53 -9.58
CA GLU A 141 -8.67 -20.50 -9.54
C GLU A 141 -8.15 -21.94 -9.46
N LYS A 142 -7.14 -22.27 -10.27
CA LYS A 142 -6.52 -23.60 -10.28
C LYS A 142 -5.90 -23.97 -8.92
N HIS A 143 -5.46 -22.98 -8.14
CA HIS A 143 -4.74 -23.17 -6.89
C HIS A 143 -5.44 -22.54 -5.68
N GLN A 144 -6.75 -22.31 -5.77
CA GLN A 144 -7.55 -21.59 -4.77
C GLN A 144 -7.45 -22.15 -3.34
N ASP A 145 -7.29 -23.47 -3.21
CA ASP A 145 -7.22 -24.17 -1.91
C ASP A 145 -5.84 -24.08 -1.26
N LYS A 146 -4.83 -23.63 -2.02
CA LYS A 146 -3.43 -23.54 -1.55
C LYS A 146 -3.04 -22.09 -1.27
N LEU A 147 -3.57 -21.15 -2.04
CA LEU A 147 -3.23 -19.74 -1.95
C LEU A 147 -3.84 -19.09 -0.69
N ALA A 148 -3.09 -18.19 -0.10
CA ALA A 148 -3.54 -17.39 1.04
C ALA A 148 -4.44 -16.25 0.54
N TRP A 149 -5.76 -16.42 0.60
CA TRP A 149 -6.76 -15.45 0.14
C TRP A 149 -6.60 -14.06 0.75
N ALA A 150 -6.26 -13.99 2.03
CA ALA A 150 -5.98 -12.72 2.70
C ALA A 150 -4.85 -11.96 1.99
N GLU A 151 -3.77 -12.66 1.61
CA GLU A 151 -2.64 -12.03 0.91
C GLU A 151 -2.98 -11.72 -0.55
N LEU A 152 -3.78 -12.57 -1.23
CA LEU A 152 -4.29 -12.27 -2.56
C LEU A 152 -5.07 -10.95 -2.57
N CYS A 153 -5.99 -10.75 -1.63
CA CYS A 153 -6.83 -9.55 -1.56
C CYS A 153 -6.03 -8.27 -1.31
N ARG A 154 -4.86 -8.38 -0.67
CA ARG A 154 -3.98 -7.23 -0.36
C ARG A 154 -3.01 -6.91 -1.49
N TYR A 155 -2.37 -7.94 -2.06
CA TYR A 155 -1.21 -7.75 -2.93
C TYR A 155 -1.50 -8.00 -4.40
N GLN A 156 -2.53 -8.77 -4.74
CA GLN A 156 -2.89 -9.04 -6.14
C GLN A 156 -4.01 -8.12 -6.61
N TYR A 157 -4.04 -7.86 -7.91
CA TYR A 157 -5.25 -7.35 -8.56
C TYR A 157 -6.24 -8.51 -8.73
N LEU A 158 -7.41 -8.40 -8.12
CA LEU A 158 -8.49 -9.38 -8.19
C LEU A 158 -9.66 -8.80 -8.97
N PRO A 159 -9.92 -9.26 -10.22
CA PRO A 159 -11.06 -8.80 -10.98
C PRO A 159 -12.38 -9.10 -10.25
N MET A 160 -13.35 -8.17 -10.31
CA MET A 160 -14.67 -8.35 -9.70
C MET A 160 -15.35 -9.70 -10.01
N PRO A 161 -15.28 -10.28 -11.24
CA PRO A 161 -15.82 -11.62 -11.50
C PRO A 161 -15.16 -12.73 -10.68
N LEU A 162 -13.85 -12.62 -10.42
CA LEU A 162 -13.11 -13.57 -9.58
C LEU A 162 -13.56 -13.41 -8.12
N ILE A 163 -13.63 -12.17 -7.61
CA ILE A 163 -14.14 -11.88 -6.27
C ILE A 163 -15.57 -12.45 -6.11
N HIS A 164 -16.42 -12.27 -7.13
CA HIS A 164 -17.79 -12.79 -7.12
C HIS A 164 -17.84 -14.32 -6.96
N ARG A 165 -17.03 -15.06 -7.73
CA ARG A 165 -16.96 -16.53 -7.68
C ARG A 165 -16.44 -17.05 -6.34
N HIS A 166 -15.57 -16.29 -5.67
CA HIS A 166 -14.95 -16.68 -4.40
C HIS A 166 -15.35 -15.79 -3.22
N ALA A 167 -16.58 -15.26 -3.25
CA ALA A 167 -17.10 -14.33 -2.24
C ALA A 167 -17.04 -14.85 -0.79
N ARG A 168 -17.03 -16.19 -0.60
CA ARG A 168 -16.91 -16.83 0.72
C ARG A 168 -15.48 -16.96 1.24
N HIS A 169 -14.48 -16.73 0.39
CA HIS A 169 -13.06 -16.90 0.73
C HIS A 169 -12.30 -15.58 0.83
N VAL A 170 -12.77 -14.55 0.11
CA VAL A 170 -12.13 -13.24 0.11
C VAL A 170 -12.24 -12.56 1.48
N ASP A 171 -11.20 -11.81 1.84
CA ASP A 171 -11.23 -10.88 2.96
C ASP A 171 -11.87 -9.57 2.45
N TRP A 172 -13.14 -9.35 2.81
CA TRP A 172 -13.92 -8.23 2.29
C TRP A 172 -13.40 -6.86 2.71
N THR A 173 -12.79 -6.73 3.89
CA THR A 173 -12.13 -5.50 4.30
C THR A 173 -10.96 -5.21 3.36
N ARG A 174 -10.10 -6.20 3.08
CA ARG A 174 -8.99 -6.00 2.14
C ARG A 174 -9.48 -5.74 0.72
N VAL A 175 -10.50 -6.45 0.26
CA VAL A 175 -11.13 -6.23 -1.05
C VAL A 175 -11.62 -4.79 -1.17
N THR A 176 -12.37 -4.31 -0.18
CA THR A 176 -12.94 -2.96 -0.18
C THR A 176 -11.87 -1.88 -0.13
N ARG A 177 -10.73 -2.14 0.51
CA ARG A 177 -9.66 -1.15 0.67
C ARG A 177 -8.64 -1.11 -0.47
N HIS A 178 -8.43 -2.21 -1.18
CA HIS A 178 -7.30 -2.34 -2.12
C HIS A 178 -7.71 -2.68 -3.55
N GLN A 179 -8.95 -3.10 -3.80
CA GLN A 179 -9.43 -3.46 -5.13
C GLN A 179 -10.28 -2.34 -5.71
N ILE A 180 -10.39 -2.29 -7.04
CA ILE A 180 -11.26 -1.31 -7.72
C ILE A 180 -12.64 -1.93 -7.89
N LEU A 181 -13.63 -1.42 -7.16
CA LEU A 181 -15.00 -1.92 -7.16
C LEU A 181 -15.94 -0.90 -7.80
N SER A 182 -16.89 -1.39 -8.58
CA SER A 182 -17.99 -0.55 -9.05
C SER A 182 -19.03 -0.37 -7.95
N GLU A 183 -19.72 0.78 -7.93
CA GLU A 183 -20.85 1.05 -7.03
C GLU A 183 -21.90 -0.07 -7.04
N ARG A 184 -22.24 -0.60 -8.22
CA ARG A 184 -23.19 -1.73 -8.36
C ARG A 184 -22.66 -3.01 -7.69
N PHE A 185 -21.36 -3.25 -7.75
CA PHE A 185 -20.75 -4.40 -7.08
C PHE A 185 -20.77 -4.22 -5.56
N ILE A 186 -20.48 -3.02 -5.07
CA ILE A 186 -20.57 -2.67 -3.65
C ILE A 186 -22.01 -2.85 -3.15
N GLU A 187 -23.02 -2.40 -3.90
CA GLU A 187 -24.44 -2.61 -3.56
C GLU A 187 -24.82 -4.09 -3.53
N LYS A 188 -24.36 -4.89 -4.51
CA LYS A 188 -24.59 -6.34 -4.55
C LYS A 188 -24.06 -7.04 -3.30
N TYR A 189 -22.94 -6.57 -2.77
CA TYR A 189 -22.25 -7.12 -1.60
C TYR A 189 -22.36 -6.23 -0.36
N SER A 190 -23.49 -5.52 -0.25
CA SER A 190 -23.67 -4.50 0.79
C SER A 190 -23.62 -5.01 2.23
N ASN A 191 -23.74 -6.32 2.46
CA ASN A 191 -23.61 -6.90 3.80
C ASN A 191 -22.19 -7.37 4.11
N ASP A 192 -21.31 -7.41 3.10
CA ASP A 192 -19.97 -7.98 3.23
C ASP A 192 -18.88 -6.89 3.16
N VAL A 193 -19.06 -5.86 2.33
CA VAL A 193 -18.10 -4.76 2.19
C VAL A 193 -17.94 -3.97 3.49
N GLU A 194 -16.75 -3.39 3.66
CA GLU A 194 -16.48 -2.49 4.78
C GLU A 194 -16.96 -1.09 4.44
N TRP A 195 -17.98 -0.60 5.15
CA TRP A 195 -18.65 0.68 4.83
C TRP A 195 -18.04 1.89 5.53
N GLU A 196 -17.45 1.70 6.70
CA GLU A 196 -17.11 2.75 7.65
C GLU A 196 -16.26 3.84 7.02
N THR A 197 -15.25 3.45 6.24
CA THR A 197 -14.31 4.34 5.55
C THR A 197 -14.23 4.10 4.05
N ILE A 198 -15.28 3.52 3.44
CA ILE A 198 -15.23 3.07 2.04
C ILE A 198 -14.85 4.16 1.03
N SER A 199 -15.27 5.41 1.26
CA SER A 199 -14.97 6.55 0.39
C SER A 199 -13.49 6.97 0.38
N PHE A 200 -12.68 6.51 1.35
CA PHE A 200 -11.23 6.74 1.34
C PHE A 200 -10.50 5.75 0.42
N HIS A 201 -11.20 4.73 -0.07
CA HIS A 201 -10.59 3.62 -0.79
C HIS A 201 -11.22 3.38 -2.17
N GLN A 202 -12.47 3.81 -2.34
CA GLN A 202 -13.22 3.67 -3.58
C GLN A 202 -13.57 5.04 -4.15
N SER A 203 -13.51 5.14 -5.47
CA SER A 203 -14.00 6.32 -6.17
C SER A 203 -15.52 6.25 -6.27
N LEU A 204 -16.20 7.09 -5.48
CA LEU A 204 -17.64 7.02 -5.27
C LEU A 204 -18.30 8.34 -5.65
N SER A 205 -19.37 8.25 -6.45
CA SER A 205 -20.17 9.41 -6.80
C SER A 205 -20.87 9.98 -5.57
N GLU A 206 -21.12 11.30 -5.59
CA GLU A 206 -21.90 11.96 -4.55
C GLU A 206 -23.29 11.34 -4.39
N ARG A 207 -23.92 10.93 -5.50
CA ARG A 207 -25.24 10.28 -5.49
C ARG A 207 -25.19 8.98 -4.68
N PHE A 208 -24.14 8.19 -4.86
CA PHE A 208 -23.96 6.94 -4.13
C PHE A 208 -23.75 7.19 -2.64
N ILE A 209 -22.85 8.12 -2.30
CA ILE A 209 -22.59 8.48 -0.91
C ILE A 209 -23.86 9.04 -0.27
N ASN A 210 -24.59 9.95 -0.91
CA ASN A 210 -25.85 10.49 -0.41
C ASN A 210 -26.86 9.37 -0.07
N ARG A 211 -26.95 8.33 -0.89
CA ARG A 211 -27.84 7.19 -0.65
C ARG A 211 -27.39 6.33 0.55
N HIS A 212 -26.09 6.12 0.72
CA HIS A 212 -25.55 5.13 1.66
C HIS A 212 -24.79 5.73 2.86
N HIS A 213 -24.74 7.06 3.00
CA HIS A 213 -23.93 7.77 4.00
C HIS A 213 -24.21 7.32 5.43
N ALA A 214 -25.42 6.82 5.74
CA ALA A 214 -25.76 6.30 7.06
C ALA A 214 -24.88 5.13 7.50
N LYS A 215 -24.30 4.38 6.55
CA LYS A 215 -23.39 3.27 6.82
C LYS A 215 -21.92 3.68 6.99
N MET A 216 -21.59 4.93 6.65
CA MET A 216 -20.23 5.46 6.67
C MET A 216 -20.04 6.26 7.96
N SER A 217 -18.97 6.02 8.71
CA SER A 217 -18.62 6.89 9.84
C SER A 217 -17.93 8.15 9.35
N PHE A 218 -17.05 8.01 8.35
CA PHE A 218 -16.26 9.09 7.79
C PHE A 218 -16.39 9.12 6.27
N ILE A 219 -16.34 10.32 5.70
CA ILE A 219 -16.40 10.55 4.26
C ILE A 219 -15.12 11.24 3.81
N SER A 220 -14.53 10.78 2.71
CA SER A 220 -13.32 11.40 2.15
C SER A 220 -13.66 12.67 1.39
N ALA A 221 -12.87 13.71 1.68
CA ALA A 221 -12.84 14.97 0.95
C ALA A 221 -11.70 15.02 -0.08
N GLU A 222 -11.02 13.92 -0.42
CA GLU A 222 -9.90 13.95 -1.38
C GLU A 222 -10.38 14.06 -2.83
N GLU A 223 -11.52 13.44 -3.15
CA GLU A 223 -12.14 13.56 -4.48
C GLU A 223 -12.92 14.87 -4.59
N GLY A 224 -12.94 15.49 -5.78
CA GLY A 224 -13.70 16.73 -6.01
C GLY A 224 -15.19 16.57 -5.65
N ARG A 225 -15.65 17.38 -4.69
CA ARG A 225 -17.03 17.44 -4.22
C ARG A 225 -17.63 18.82 -4.50
N SER A 226 -18.94 18.86 -4.64
CA SER A 226 -19.73 20.08 -4.66
C SER A 226 -19.85 20.67 -3.25
N GLU A 227 -19.90 22.01 -3.14
CA GLU A 227 -20.11 22.67 -1.83
C GLU A 227 -21.41 22.19 -1.15
N GLY A 228 -22.46 21.92 -1.91
CA GLY A 228 -23.70 21.35 -1.39
C GLY A 228 -23.51 19.96 -0.78
N PHE A 229 -22.64 19.13 -1.35
CA PHE A 229 -22.26 17.83 -0.78
C PHE A 229 -21.44 18.02 0.50
N LEU A 230 -20.41 18.87 0.47
CA LEU A 230 -19.58 19.17 1.62
C LEU A 230 -20.41 19.69 2.80
N TYR A 231 -21.35 20.60 2.54
CA TYR A 231 -22.29 21.10 3.54
C TYR A 231 -23.13 19.98 4.16
N THR A 232 -23.66 19.08 3.32
CA THR A 232 -24.56 18.00 3.75
C THR A 232 -23.85 17.01 4.66
N HIS A 233 -22.61 16.65 4.33
CA HIS A 233 -21.82 15.65 5.04
C HIS A 233 -20.76 16.24 5.95
N PHE A 234 -20.86 17.53 6.26
CA PHE A 234 -19.85 18.31 6.99
C PHE A 234 -19.34 17.62 8.26
N ASN A 235 -20.24 16.98 9.01
CA ASN A 235 -19.89 16.33 10.29
C ASN A 235 -19.07 15.04 10.10
N LYS A 236 -19.11 14.42 8.91
CA LYS A 236 -18.38 13.18 8.58
C LYS A 236 -17.10 13.42 7.79
N LEU A 237 -16.90 14.63 7.30
CA LEU A 237 -15.71 15.04 6.55
C LEU A 237 -14.67 15.59 7.52
N ASP A 238 -13.39 15.46 7.22
CA ASP A 238 -12.35 16.16 7.98
C ASP A 238 -12.16 17.59 7.46
N ALA A 239 -12.00 18.57 8.35
CA ALA A 239 -11.94 19.99 7.98
C ALA A 239 -10.65 20.35 7.25
N ALA A 240 -9.50 19.84 7.73
CA ALA A 240 -8.22 20.06 7.09
C ALA A 240 -8.19 19.45 5.68
N SER A 241 -8.72 18.24 5.53
CA SER A 241 -8.84 17.56 4.24
C SER A 241 -9.71 18.34 3.24
N ILE A 242 -10.79 18.99 3.70
CA ILE A 242 -11.59 19.87 2.83
C ILE A 242 -10.72 21.01 2.29
N LEU A 243 -9.98 21.71 3.15
CA LEU A 243 -9.16 22.85 2.74
C LEU A 243 -7.99 22.45 1.84
N GLU A 244 -7.45 21.24 2.00
CA GLU A 244 -6.34 20.74 1.19
C GLU A 244 -6.78 20.33 -0.23
N HIS A 245 -7.97 19.73 -0.36
CA HIS A 245 -8.37 19.06 -1.59
C HIS A 245 -9.55 19.70 -2.34
N GLN A 246 -10.31 20.59 -1.69
CA GLN A 246 -11.50 21.22 -2.26
C GLN A 246 -11.26 22.69 -2.61
N GLN A 247 -11.99 23.17 -3.61
CA GLN A 247 -11.98 24.59 -3.98
C GLN A 247 -13.25 25.25 -3.45
N LEU A 248 -13.12 25.95 -2.31
CA LEU A 248 -14.19 26.73 -1.71
C LEU A 248 -14.19 28.15 -2.29
N LYS A 249 -15.37 28.65 -2.65
CA LYS A 249 -15.52 29.95 -3.32
C LYS A 249 -15.47 31.13 -2.36
N GLU A 250 -16.09 30.97 -1.20
CA GLU A 250 -16.30 32.05 -0.25
C GLU A 250 -15.28 31.92 0.90
N VAL A 251 -14.29 32.82 0.88
CA VAL A 251 -13.22 32.89 1.87
C VAL A 251 -13.06 34.34 2.32
N LYS A 252 -13.16 34.57 3.61
CA LYS A 252 -12.81 35.84 4.27
C LYS A 252 -11.46 35.67 4.93
N LYS A 253 -10.57 36.65 4.73
CA LYS A 253 -9.19 36.57 5.20
C LYS A 253 -8.94 37.68 6.21
N TYR A 254 -8.53 37.30 7.41
CA TYR A 254 -8.15 38.20 8.47
C TYR A 254 -6.66 38.03 8.78
N GLU A 255 -6.12 38.92 9.62
CA GLU A 255 -4.71 38.83 10.01
C GLU A 255 -4.42 37.54 10.79
N THR A 256 -5.32 37.16 11.71
CA THR A 256 -5.13 36.02 12.62
C THR A 256 -5.68 34.70 12.07
N LEU A 257 -6.67 34.73 11.17
CA LEU A 257 -7.32 33.54 10.64
C LEU A 257 -8.02 33.77 9.28
N ASP A 258 -8.22 32.68 8.53
CA ASP A 258 -9.08 32.61 7.35
C ASP A 258 -10.40 31.92 7.72
N VAL A 259 -11.54 32.48 7.28
CA VAL A 259 -12.89 31.90 7.42
C VAL A 259 -13.38 31.43 6.06
N TYR A 260 -13.63 30.14 5.94
CA TYR A 260 -14.21 29.52 4.75
C TYR A 260 -15.68 29.22 4.99
N VAL A 261 -16.52 29.54 4.01
CA VAL A 261 -17.99 29.42 4.14
C VAL A 261 -18.53 28.34 3.21
N LEU A 262 -19.33 27.44 3.76
CA LEU A 262 -20.16 26.51 3.02
C LEU A 262 -21.62 26.93 3.14
N THR A 263 -22.26 27.23 2.01
CA THR A 263 -23.65 27.69 1.97
C THR A 263 -24.56 26.66 1.31
N LYS A 264 -25.69 26.35 1.96
CA LYS A 264 -26.76 25.54 1.36
C LYS A 264 -28.12 26.02 1.84
N ASN A 265 -29.02 26.35 0.90
CA ASN A 265 -30.38 26.82 1.20
C ASN A 265 -30.44 28.01 2.19
N GLY A 266 -29.46 28.92 2.12
CA GLY A 266 -29.38 30.08 3.02
C GLY A 266 -28.77 29.80 4.40
N GLN A 267 -28.52 28.54 4.75
CA GLN A 267 -27.79 28.18 5.96
C GLN A 267 -26.29 28.08 5.66
N LYS A 268 -25.46 28.46 6.63
CA LYS A 268 -24.01 28.47 6.52
C LYS A 268 -23.35 27.50 7.51
N LYS A 269 -22.14 27.08 7.17
CA LYS A 269 -21.22 26.32 8.03
C LYS A 269 -19.82 26.85 7.75
N TYR A 270 -18.98 26.87 8.76
CA TYR A 270 -17.72 27.58 8.69
C TYR A 270 -16.54 26.64 8.96
N ILE A 271 -15.44 26.88 8.26
CA ILE A 271 -14.14 26.28 8.57
C ILE A 271 -13.20 27.42 8.86
N LEU A 272 -12.58 27.41 10.04
CA LEU A 272 -11.61 28.40 10.49
C LEU A 272 -10.22 27.82 10.30
N LYS A 273 -9.30 28.62 9.77
CA LYS A 273 -7.89 28.28 9.65
C LYS A 273 -7.06 29.36 10.30
N PHE A 274 -6.44 29.04 11.43
CA PHE A 274 -5.65 29.98 12.21
C PHE A 274 -4.22 30.10 11.65
N HIS A 275 -3.69 31.32 11.63
CA HIS A 275 -2.34 31.61 11.14
C HIS A 275 -1.26 31.37 12.20
N ASP A 276 -1.58 31.66 13.47
CA ASP A 276 -0.67 31.48 14.60
C ASP A 276 -0.96 30.20 15.37
N LEU A 277 0.04 29.30 15.38
CA LEU A 277 0.00 28.04 16.10
C LEU A 277 0.38 28.27 17.57
N ILE A 278 -0.58 28.67 18.41
CA ILE A 278 -0.39 28.50 19.85
C ILE A 278 -0.27 26.99 20.11
N LYS A 279 0.79 26.56 20.81
CA LYS A 279 1.04 25.15 21.12
C LYS A 279 -0.22 24.54 21.77
N ASN A 280 -0.84 23.59 21.07
CA ASN A 280 -1.96 22.71 21.46
C ASN A 280 -3.33 22.96 20.81
N LEU A 281 -3.49 23.88 19.84
CA LEU A 281 -4.73 24.00 19.05
C LEU A 281 -4.58 23.36 17.66
N GLU A 282 -5.63 22.65 17.21
CA GLU A 282 -5.72 22.20 15.81
C GLU A 282 -5.80 23.43 14.90
N PRO A 283 -4.97 23.51 13.84
CA PRO A 283 -4.86 24.70 12.98
C PRO A 283 -6.12 24.97 12.15
N VAL A 284 -6.96 23.94 11.95
CA VAL A 284 -8.18 24.01 11.17
C VAL A 284 -9.31 23.47 12.02
N GLN A 285 -10.35 24.28 12.21
CA GLN A 285 -11.50 23.94 13.03
C GLN A 285 -12.80 24.14 12.26
N LYS A 286 -13.82 23.35 12.59
CA LYS A 286 -15.18 23.60 12.12
C LYS A 286 -15.86 24.50 13.13
N ALA A 287 -16.71 25.38 12.65
CA ALA A 287 -17.52 26.25 13.47
C ALA A 287 -18.95 26.31 12.94
N ASP A 288 -19.92 26.34 13.85
CA ASP A 288 -21.24 26.88 13.59
C ASP A 288 -21.26 28.42 13.71
N GLU A 289 -22.46 29.02 13.65
CA GLU A 289 -22.63 30.47 13.73
C GLU A 289 -22.24 31.04 15.09
N GLU A 290 -22.52 30.34 16.19
CA GLU A 290 -22.18 30.80 17.55
C GLU A 290 -20.68 30.66 17.82
N GLU A 291 -20.08 29.52 17.46
CA GLU A 291 -18.65 29.27 17.59
C GLU A 291 -17.83 30.25 16.74
N LEU A 292 -18.30 30.58 15.53
CA LEU A 292 -17.68 31.61 14.70
C LEU A 292 -17.76 32.98 15.38
N TYR A 293 -18.93 33.37 15.91
CA TYR A 293 -19.09 34.65 16.59
C TYR A 293 -18.10 34.79 17.76
N GLU A 294 -18.00 33.77 18.61
CA GLU A 294 -17.06 33.76 19.74
C GLU A 294 -15.61 33.91 19.30
N GLN A 295 -15.18 33.18 18.26
CA GLN A 295 -13.82 33.28 17.75
C GLN A 295 -13.54 34.67 17.15
N LEU A 296 -14.52 35.29 16.51
CA LEU A 296 -14.37 36.65 15.98
C LEU A 296 -14.33 37.71 17.10
N GLU A 297 -15.09 37.51 18.18
CA GLU A 297 -15.02 38.35 19.39
C GLU A 297 -13.66 38.23 20.08
N GLU A 298 -13.16 37.01 20.30
CA GLU A 298 -11.86 36.73 20.93
C GLU A 298 -10.66 37.30 20.15
N ASN A 299 -10.83 37.53 18.85
CA ASN A 299 -9.80 38.09 17.97
C ASN A 299 -9.99 39.60 17.68
N ASP A 300 -10.87 40.30 18.41
CA ASP A 300 -11.18 41.72 18.23
C ASP A 300 -11.68 42.08 16.80
N LEU A 301 -12.36 41.14 16.12
CA LEU A 301 -12.79 41.31 14.72
C LEU A 301 -14.24 41.79 14.55
N LEU A 302 -15.04 41.90 15.62
CA LEU A 302 -16.49 42.17 15.56
C LEU A 302 -16.89 43.36 14.67
N ALA A 303 -16.12 44.45 14.66
CA ALA A 303 -16.43 45.62 13.83
C ALA A 303 -16.38 45.34 12.31
N THR A 304 -15.54 44.40 11.89
CA THR A 304 -15.41 43.96 10.48
C THR A 304 -16.47 42.90 10.12
N VAL A 305 -17.03 42.24 11.14
CA VAL A 305 -17.97 41.12 11.01
C VAL A 305 -19.38 41.58 10.67
N GLU A 306 -19.82 42.74 11.16
CA GLU A 306 -21.13 43.31 10.77
C GLU A 306 -21.21 43.51 9.24
N GLU A 307 -20.08 43.75 8.57
CA GLU A 307 -19.99 43.85 7.12
C GLU A 307 -19.87 42.48 6.43
N ASP A 308 -19.01 41.59 6.93
CA ASP A 308 -18.70 40.32 6.30
C ASP A 308 -19.71 39.19 6.56
N PHE A 309 -20.34 39.19 7.74
CA PHE A 309 -21.29 38.18 8.23
C PHE A 309 -22.46 38.85 8.99
N PRO A 310 -23.27 39.67 8.30
CA PRO A 310 -24.36 40.42 8.93
C PRO A 310 -25.38 39.51 9.65
N GLU A 311 -25.51 38.24 9.22
CA GLU A 311 -26.36 37.26 9.89
C GLU A 311 -25.99 36.98 11.35
N LEU A 312 -24.73 37.17 11.75
CA LEU A 312 -24.26 36.88 13.11
C LEU A 312 -24.59 37.98 14.13
N THR A 313 -25.03 39.16 13.67
CA THR A 313 -25.37 40.30 14.55
C THR A 313 -26.52 39.99 15.50
N ILE A 314 -27.46 39.15 15.06
CA ILE A 314 -28.61 38.70 15.86
C ILE A 314 -28.14 37.87 17.09
N ILE A 315 -27.02 37.16 16.99
CA ILE A 315 -26.46 36.36 18.10
C ILE A 315 -25.91 37.28 19.20
N GLY A 316 -25.24 38.36 18.80
CA GLY A 316 -24.80 39.42 19.72
C GLY A 316 -25.97 40.00 20.51
N ASP A 317 -27.05 40.38 19.83
CA ASP A 317 -28.25 40.98 20.46
C ASP A 317 -28.98 40.05 21.44
N VAL A 318 -28.84 38.73 21.31
CA VAL A 318 -29.51 37.74 22.19
C VAL A 318 -28.66 37.37 23.41
N ARG A 319 -27.34 37.61 23.38
CA ARG A 319 -26.41 37.35 24.51
C ARG A 319 -26.39 38.48 25.55
N PHE A 320 -26.97 39.65 25.26
CA PHE A 320 -27.00 40.84 26.14
C PHE A 320 -28.36 41.13 26.78
#